data_AF-A0A1M5GIQ1-F1
#
_entry.id   AF-A0A1M5GIQ1-F1
#
_cell.length_a   1.000
_cell.length_b   1.000
_cell.length_c   1.000
_cell.angle_alpha   90.00
_cell.angle_beta   90.00
_cell.angle_gamma   90.00
#
_symmetry.space_group_name_H-M   'P 1'
#
loop_
_entity.id
_entity.type
_entity.pdbx_description
1 polymer ?
#
loop_
_entity_poly.entity_id
_entity_poly.type
_entity_poly.pdbx_seq_one_letter_code
_entity_poly.pdbx_strand_id
1 'polypeptide(L)' 'MPSFLIDVNLPYYFSIWNTDEFIHQKDINDEWSDEKIWNYAKENNLTIISKDSDFSNKIIMSSPPPKVLHIRFGNMK' A
#
# COMPACT_ATOMS: atom_id res chain seq x y z
N MET A 1 13.48 2.09 9.03
CA MET A 1 12.05 1.79 9.24
C MET A 1 11.35 2.09 7.93
N PRO A 2 10.48 1.19 7.45
CA PRO A 2 9.82 1.39 6.16
C PRO A 2 8.97 2.67 6.19
N SER A 3 8.89 3.35 5.05
CA SER A 3 8.04 4.53 4.84
C SER A 3 6.86 4.23 3.92
N PHE A 4 6.96 3.14 3.14
CA PHE A 4 5.95 2.75 2.16
C PHE A 4 5.48 1.31 2.40
N LEU A 5 4.17 1.09 2.24
CA LEU A 5 3.54 -0.22 2.26
C LEU A 5 3.06 -0.56 0.85
N ILE A 6 3.52 -1.69 0.30
CA ILE A 6 3.11 -2.19 -1.02
C ILE A 6 1.91 -3.13 -0.86
N ASP A 7 0.81 -2.77 -1.52
CA ASP A 7 -0.41 -3.57 -1.63
C ASP A 7 -0.13 -4.96 -2.24
N VAL A 8 -0.85 -5.98 -1.77
CA VAL A 8 -0.76 -7.36 -2.26
C VAL A 8 -0.99 -7.51 -3.77
N ASN A 9 -1.75 -6.59 -4.37
CA ASN A 9 -2.05 -6.58 -5.80
C ASN A 9 -0.88 -6.08 -6.69
N LEU A 10 0.21 -5.60 -6.08
CA LEU A 10 1.43 -5.22 -6.79
C LEU A 10 2.45 -6.38 -6.82
N PRO A 11 3.37 -6.41 -7.80
CA PRO A 11 4.35 -7.49 -7.90
C PRO A 11 5.25 -7.59 -6.66
N TYR A 12 5.29 -8.77 -6.02
CA TYR A 12 6.16 -8.97 -4.87
C TYR A 12 7.65 -8.82 -5.22
N TYR A 13 8.08 -9.44 -6.32
CA TYR A 13 9.45 -9.33 -6.83
C TYR A 13 9.56 -8.19 -7.84
N PHE A 14 9.86 -6.99 -7.36
CA PHE A 14 10.10 -5.83 -8.20
C PHE A 14 11.28 -5.03 -7.66
N SER A 15 12.24 -4.69 -8.52
CA SER A 15 13.49 -4.08 -8.10
C SER A 15 13.32 -2.71 -7.44
N ILE A 16 12.22 -2.00 -7.72
CA ILE A 16 11.99 -0.63 -7.22
C ILE A 16 11.75 -0.62 -5.71
N TRP A 17 11.00 -1.59 -5.17
CA TRP A 17 10.68 -1.67 -3.73
C TRP A 17 11.47 -2.75 -2.98
N ASN A 18 12.55 -3.26 -3.58
CA ASN A 18 13.46 -4.18 -2.91
C ASN A 18 14.52 -3.45 -2.07
N THR A 19 14.06 -2.55 -1.19
CA THR A 19 14.89 -1.76 -0.26
C THR A 19 14.19 -1.65 1.09
N ASP A 20 14.92 -1.33 2.16
CA ASP A 20 14.37 -1.19 3.52
C ASP A 20 13.37 -0.04 3.69
N GLU A 21 13.18 0.78 2.66
CA GLU A 21 12.21 1.87 2.62
C GLU A 21 10.77 1.37 2.39
N PHE A 22 10.63 0.16 1.84
CA PHE A 22 9.36 -0.45 1.49
C PHE A 22 9.13 -1.71 2.31
N ILE A 23 7.86 -1.98 2.61
CA ILE A 23 7.41 -3.27 3.15
C ILE A 23 6.26 -3.77 2.30
N HIS A 24 6.31 -5.02 1.85
CA HIS A 24 5.18 -5.59 1.13
C HIS A 24 4.18 -6.18 2.11
N GLN A 25 2.89 -6.09 1.80
CA GLN A 25 1.85 -6.73 2.60
C GLN A 25 2.13 -8.22 2.91
N LYS A 26 2.76 -8.95 1.97
CA LYS A 26 3.12 -10.36 2.15
C LYS A 26 4.19 -10.59 3.23
N ASP A 27 5.04 -9.61 3.48
CA ASP A 27 6.04 -9.66 4.55
C ASP A 27 5.44 -9.39 5.94
N ILE A 28 4.22 -8.85 5.97
CA ILE A 28 3.45 -8.61 7.19
C ILE A 28 2.54 -9.81 7.43
N ASN A 29 1.55 -9.99 6.54
CA ASN A 29 0.59 -11.09 6.51
C ASN A 29 -0.26 -10.97 5.22
N ASP A 30 -0.26 -12.01 4.39
CA ASP A 30 -0.97 -12.03 3.12
C ASP A 30 -2.49 -12.28 3.25
N GLU A 31 -2.97 -12.68 4.43
CA GLU A 31 -4.39 -12.87 4.73
C GLU A 31 -5.06 -11.63 5.34
N TRP A 32 -4.32 -10.54 5.56
CA TRP A 32 -4.88 -9.31 6.10
C TRP A 32 -5.82 -8.64 5.10
N SER A 33 -6.98 -8.21 5.60
CA SER A 33 -7.91 -7.38 4.84
C SER A 33 -7.36 -5.97 4.63
N ASP A 34 -7.88 -5.27 3.63
CA ASP A 34 -7.55 -3.87 3.34
C ASP A 34 -7.76 -2.95 4.55
N GLU A 35 -8.73 -3.29 5.42
CA GLU A 35 -8.95 -2.56 6.67
C GLU A 35 -7.79 -2.74 7.67
N LYS A 36 -7.30 -3.98 7.84
CA LYS A 36 -6.14 -4.25 8.69
C LYS A 36 -4.89 -3.56 8.15
N ILE A 37 -4.69 -3.62 6.84
CA ILE A 37 -3.56 -2.95 6.16
C ILE A 37 -3.64 -1.44 6.31
N TRP A 38 -4.84 -0.86 6.19
CA TRP A 38 -5.06 0.56 6.43
C TRP A 38 -4.69 0.98 7.85
N ASN A 39 -5.16 0.23 8.85
CA ASN A 39 -4.88 0.54 10.26
C ASN A 39 -3.39 0.37 10.57
N TYR A 40 -2.76 -0.68 10.06
CA TYR A 40 -1.32 -0.87 10.18
C TYR A 40 -0.53 0.29 9.57
N ALA A 41 -0.89 0.72 8.36
CA ALA A 41 -0.24 1.86 7.73
C ALA A 41 -0.48 3.17 8.50
N LYS A 42 -1.66 3.33 9.10
CA LYS A 42 -1.98 4.48 9.95
C LYS A 42 -1.11 4.51 11.22
N GLU A 43 -1.07 3.41 11.94
CA GLU A 43 -0.32 3.26 13.21
C GLU A 43 1.18 3.43 13.01
N ASN A 44 1.70 2.97 11.88
CA ASN A 44 3.12 3.06 11.52
C ASN A 44 3.45 4.29 10.65
N ASN A 45 2.48 5.19 10.42
CA ASN A 45 2.63 6.39 9.60
C ASN A 45 3.21 6.13 8.19
N LEU A 46 2.78 5.03 7.56
CA LEU A 46 3.21 4.59 6.24
C LEU A 46 2.37 5.22 5.13
N THR A 47 2.96 5.27 3.94
CA THR A 47 2.27 5.58 2.68
C THR A 47 1.91 4.27 1.97
N ILE A 48 0.62 4.01 1.76
CA ILE A 48 0.14 2.85 1.01
C ILE A 48 0.32 3.11 -0.48
N ILE A 49 0.99 2.20 -1.17
CA ILE A 49 1.13 2.19 -2.62
C ILE A 49 0.24 1.07 -3.15
N SER A 50 -0.76 1.42 -3.95
CA SER A 50 -1.72 0.46 -4.49
C SER A 50 -2.15 0.84 -5.90
N LYS A 51 -2.60 -0.15 -6.69
CA LYS A 51 -3.30 0.05 -7.96
C LYS A 51 -4.83 0.03 -7.78
N ASP A 52 -5.32 -0.39 -6.63
CA ASP A 52 -6.74 -0.49 -6.33
C ASP A 52 -7.34 0.89 -6.01
N SER A 53 -8.58 1.10 -6.45
CA SER A 53 -9.36 2.28 -6.10
C SER A 53 -9.81 2.27 -4.64
N ASP A 54 -9.88 1.13 -3.97
CA ASP A 54 -10.45 1.04 -2.62
C ASP A 54 -9.68 1.88 -1.59
N PHE A 55 -8.34 1.82 -1.61
CA PHE A 55 -7.50 2.69 -0.79
C PHE A 55 -7.65 4.17 -1.14
N SER A 56 -7.81 4.47 -2.43
CA SER A 56 -7.98 5.85 -2.93
C SER A 56 -9.32 6.44 -2.51
N ASN A 57 -10.39 5.65 -2.58
CA ASN A 57 -11.72 6.03 -2.12
C ASN A 57 -11.71 6.26 -0.60
N LYS A 58 -11.02 5.39 0.13
CA LYS A 58 -10.91 5.50 1.60
C LYS A 58 -10.17 6.76 2.04
N ILE A 59 -9.10 7.17 1.34
CA ILE A 59 -8.38 8.41 1.68
C ILE A 59 -9.16 9.67 1.33
N ILE A 60 -10.06 9.64 0.35
CA ILE A 60 -10.96 10.78 0.07
C ILE A 60 -11.88 11.06 1.26
N MET A 61 -12.28 10.01 2.00
CA MET A 61 -13.16 10.10 3.16
C MET A 61 -12.42 10.24 4.51
N SER A 62 -11.09 10.24 4.50
CA SER A 62 -10.27 10.19 5.73
C SER A 62 -9.20 11.28 5.71
N SER A 63 -8.75 11.74 6.87
CA SER A 63 -7.53 12.53 6.96
C SER A 63 -6.30 11.61 7.06
N PRO A 64 -5.17 11.94 6.40
CA PRO A 64 -3.91 11.25 6.64
C PRO A 64 -3.49 11.33 8.12
N PRO A 65 -2.81 10.30 8.67
CA PRO A 65 -2.36 9.07 8.02
C PRO A 65 -3.42 7.94 7.93
N PRO A 66 -3.24 6.95 7.02
CA PRO A 66 -2.10 6.79 6.11
C PRO A 66 -2.18 7.73 4.89
N LYS A 67 -1.06 7.94 4.19
CA LYS A 67 -1.09 8.55 2.85
C LYS A 67 -1.32 7.45 1.82
N VAL A 68 -1.88 7.79 0.66
CA VAL A 68 -2.11 6.82 -0.42
C VAL A 68 -1.50 7.34 -1.73
N LEU A 69 -0.66 6.51 -2.34
CA LEU A 69 -0.13 6.68 -3.68
C LEU A 69 -0.86 5.69 -4.61
N HIS A 70 -1.82 6.21 -5.38
CA HIS A 70 -2.55 5.40 -6.36
C HIS A 70 -1.78 5.32 -7.66
N ILE A 71 -1.28 4.13 -8.00
CA ILE A 71 -0.62 3.91 -9.28
C ILE A 71 -1.68 3.67 -10.36
N ARG A 72 -1.75 4.58 -11.34
CA ARG A 72 -2.61 4.44 -12.51
C ARG A 72 -1.79 4.05 -13.73
N PHE A 73 -1.88 2.79 -14.11
CA PHE A 73 -1.48 2.34 -15.43
C PHE A 73 -2.73 2.18 -16.29
N GLY A 74 -2.63 2.54 -17.57
CA GLY A 74 -3.68 2.22 -18.53
C GLY A 74 -3.83 0.70 -18.67
N ASN A 75 -4.96 0.23 -19.21
CA ASN A 75 -5.05 -1.16 -19.64
C ASN A 75 -3.93 -1.40 -20.68
N MET A 76 -2.91 -2.18 -20.30
CA MET A 76 -1.99 -2.75 -21.27
C MET A 76 -2.79 -3.82 -22.02
N LYS A 77 -3.10 -3.53 -23.29
CA LYS A 77 -3.58 -4.52 -24.24
C LYS A 77 -2.42 -5.35 -24.75
#